data_AF-A0A358L8G7-F1
#
_entry.id   AF-A0A358L8G7-F1
#
_cell.length_a   1.000
_cell.length_b   1.000
_cell.length_c   1.000
_cell.angle_alpha   90.00
_cell.angle_beta   90.00
_cell.angle_gamma   90.00
#
_symmetry.space_group_name_H-M   'P 1'
#
loop_
_entity.id
_entity.type
_entity.pdbx_description
1 polymer ?
#
loop_
_entity_poly.entity_id
_entity_poly.type
_entity_poly.pdbx_seq_one_letter_code
_entity_poly.pdbx_strand_id
1 'polypeptide(L)'
;MKSAALSVKEKIGYGMGDAGCNMIGGAIMLFLNYFYTDVFGLAPALVGVLLLSVRVLDAVTDPIMGALADRTQSRWGRFRPWLLWISLPYVLFSVLMFTTPDWTYDNKVIYAFATYFLMSLTYTAINIPYCSLGGVITNDPGERVSCQSYRFVMVGIATLILSLSLLPMAEWFGGEDKARGYQMAMSVLAFIGLCMFLFCFATVRERIHPAVPSNSDLKSDLRDVWKNDQWVRILLLT
;
A
#
# COMPACT_ATOMS: atom_id res chain seq x y z
N MET A 1 -1.32 33.70 -13.17
CA MET A 1 -0.35 32.75 -12.59
C MET A 1 -0.27 31.55 -13.54
N LYS A 2 0.87 31.31 -14.20
CA LYS A 2 1.00 30.20 -15.17
C LYS A 2 0.82 28.87 -14.42
N SER A 3 -0.31 28.20 -14.66
CA SER A 3 -0.56 26.82 -14.23
C SER A 3 0.55 25.96 -14.82
N ALA A 4 1.50 25.54 -13.98
CA ALA A 4 2.62 24.72 -14.41
C ALA A 4 2.08 23.31 -14.64
N ALA A 5 1.54 23.07 -15.84
CA ALA A 5 1.04 21.77 -16.27
C ALA A 5 2.00 20.66 -15.85
N LEU A 6 1.46 19.62 -15.21
CA LEU A 6 2.25 18.48 -14.76
C LEU A 6 2.81 17.76 -15.97
N SER A 7 4.10 17.43 -15.93
CA SER A 7 4.69 16.66 -17.02
C SER A 7 4.03 15.28 -17.06
N VAL A 8 3.76 14.76 -18.26
CA VAL A 8 3.25 13.39 -18.44
C VAL A 8 4.13 12.37 -17.72
N LYS A 9 5.44 12.63 -17.60
CA LYS A 9 6.38 11.82 -16.80
C LYS A 9 6.03 11.80 -15.30
N GLU A 10 5.67 12.94 -14.72
CA GLU A 10 5.23 13.04 -13.31
C GLU A 10 3.90 12.31 -13.08
N LYS A 11 2.97 12.40 -14.04
CA LYS A 11 1.68 11.67 -13.99
C LYS A 11 1.88 10.16 -14.05
N ILE A 12 2.75 9.70 -14.93
CA ILE A 12 3.11 8.28 -15.07
C ILE A 12 3.87 7.79 -13.84
N GLY A 13 4.86 8.56 -13.36
CA GLY A 13 5.61 8.23 -12.14
C GLY A 13 4.71 8.14 -10.92
N TYR A 14 3.75 9.05 -10.79
CA TYR A 14 2.71 8.96 -9.75
C TYR A 14 1.91 7.67 -9.91
N GLY A 15 1.34 7.39 -11.09
CA GLY A 15 0.56 6.18 -11.34
C GLY A 15 1.32 4.87 -11.10
N MET A 16 2.64 4.83 -11.37
CA MET A 16 3.49 3.67 -11.09
C MET A 16 3.60 3.37 -9.58
N GLY A 17 3.52 4.38 -8.72
CA GLY A 17 3.49 4.18 -7.27
C GLY A 17 2.24 3.43 -6.80
N ASP A 18 1.06 3.78 -7.32
CA ASP A 18 -0.18 3.06 -6.99
C ASP A 18 -0.17 1.66 -7.60
N ALA A 19 0.32 1.54 -8.83
CA ALA A 19 0.48 0.26 -9.50
C ALA A 19 1.34 -0.71 -8.67
N GLY A 20 2.46 -0.26 -8.11
CA GLY A 20 3.31 -1.06 -7.23
C GLY A 20 2.61 -1.47 -5.91
N CYS A 21 1.90 -0.53 -5.28
CA CYS A 21 1.06 -0.82 -4.10
C CYS A 21 -0.01 -1.88 -4.42
N ASN A 22 -0.71 -1.70 -5.53
CA ASN A 22 -1.82 -2.55 -5.93
C ASN A 22 -1.35 -3.92 -6.45
N MET A 23 -0.16 -4.00 -7.05
CA MET A 23 0.43 -5.29 -7.44
C MET A 23 0.66 -6.16 -6.19
N ILE A 24 1.26 -5.62 -5.14
CA ILE A 24 1.53 -6.43 -3.94
C ILE A 24 0.25 -6.64 -3.13
N GLY A 25 -0.53 -5.58 -2.89
CA GLY A 25 -1.77 -5.67 -2.12
C GLY A 25 -2.86 -6.51 -2.80
N GLY A 26 -2.98 -6.41 -4.13
CA GLY A 26 -3.93 -7.18 -4.92
C GLY A 26 -3.57 -8.66 -4.99
N ALA A 27 -2.27 -9.00 -5.13
CA ALA A 27 -1.81 -10.38 -5.04
C ALA A 27 -2.16 -10.98 -3.67
N ILE A 28 -1.95 -10.23 -2.61
CA ILE A 28 -2.27 -10.66 -1.25
C ILE A 28 -3.77 -10.83 -1.08
N MET A 29 -4.59 -9.89 -1.54
CA MET A 29 -6.05 -10.00 -1.43
C MET A 29 -6.61 -11.23 -2.17
N LEU A 30 -6.03 -11.59 -3.32
CA LEU A 30 -6.49 -12.74 -4.11
C LEU A 30 -5.98 -14.08 -3.55
N PHE A 31 -4.72 -14.13 -3.09
CA PHE A 31 -4.04 -15.39 -2.79
C PHE A 31 -3.82 -15.67 -1.31
N LEU A 32 -3.92 -14.70 -0.42
CA LEU A 32 -3.60 -14.90 1.00
C LEU A 32 -4.50 -15.95 1.65
N ASN A 33 -5.78 -16.01 1.28
CA ASN A 33 -6.68 -17.03 1.80
C ASN A 33 -6.22 -18.43 1.35
N TYR A 34 -6.03 -18.62 0.04
CA TYR A 34 -5.53 -19.87 -0.53
C TYR A 34 -4.17 -20.30 0.06
N PHE A 35 -3.24 -19.37 0.23
CA PHE A 35 -1.94 -19.66 0.81
C PHE A 35 -2.07 -20.12 2.27
N TYR A 36 -2.89 -19.46 3.09
CA TYR A 36 -3.04 -19.87 4.48
C TYR A 36 -3.83 -21.17 4.67
N THR A 37 -4.83 -21.45 3.83
CA THR A 37 -5.64 -22.68 3.93
C THR A 37 -4.94 -23.87 3.30
N ASP A 38 -4.48 -23.75 2.05
CA ASP A 38 -4.02 -24.88 1.23
C ASP A 38 -2.51 -25.10 1.29
N VAL A 39 -1.73 -24.05 1.51
CA VAL A 39 -0.25 -24.13 1.54
C VAL A 39 0.28 -24.20 2.97
N PHE A 40 -0.21 -23.33 3.86
CA PHE A 40 0.19 -23.26 5.26
C PHE A 40 -0.56 -24.27 6.14
N GLY A 41 -1.71 -24.78 5.68
CA GLY A 41 -2.51 -25.79 6.38
C GLY A 41 -3.22 -25.25 7.62
N LEU A 42 -3.51 -23.95 7.69
CA LEU A 42 -4.26 -23.36 8.79
C LEU A 42 -5.75 -23.63 8.64
N ALA A 43 -6.45 -23.78 9.77
CA ALA A 43 -7.90 -23.91 9.75
C ALA A 43 -8.53 -22.64 9.17
N PRO A 44 -9.47 -22.74 8.21
CA PRO A 44 -10.11 -21.55 7.59
C PRO A 44 -10.73 -20.59 8.61
N ALA A 45 -11.24 -21.12 9.73
CA ALA A 45 -11.77 -20.32 10.83
C ALA A 45 -10.69 -19.40 11.46
N LEU A 46 -9.47 -19.91 11.65
CA LEU A 46 -8.34 -19.12 12.17
C LEU A 46 -7.89 -18.06 11.16
N VAL A 47 -7.86 -18.40 9.87
CA VAL A 47 -7.54 -17.45 8.80
C VAL A 47 -8.55 -16.29 8.78
N GLY A 48 -9.84 -16.60 8.92
CA GLY A 48 -10.89 -15.58 9.02
C GLY A 48 -10.71 -14.65 10.23
N VAL A 49 -10.38 -15.21 11.41
CA VAL A 49 -10.11 -14.42 12.61
C VAL A 49 -8.85 -13.56 12.44
N LEU A 50 -7.79 -14.09 11.83
CA LEU A 50 -6.54 -13.37 11.56
C LEU A 50 -6.79 -12.18 10.62
N LEU A 51 -7.52 -12.40 9.54
CA LEU A 51 -7.93 -11.35 8.60
C LEU A 51 -8.74 -10.25 9.30
N LEU A 52 -9.74 -10.64 10.09
CA LEU A 52 -10.61 -9.70 10.80
C LEU A 52 -9.81 -8.89 11.85
N SER A 53 -8.92 -9.56 12.58
CA SER A 53 -8.10 -8.92 13.62
C SER A 53 -7.20 -7.84 13.02
N VAL A 54 -6.55 -8.10 11.88
CA VAL A 54 -5.73 -7.08 11.21
C VAL A 54 -6.59 -5.93 10.71
N ARG A 55 -7.80 -6.16 10.20
CA ARG A 55 -8.71 -5.06 9.80
C ARG A 55 -9.11 -4.15 10.97
N VAL A 56 -9.30 -4.71 12.16
CA VAL A 56 -9.57 -3.91 13.37
C VAL A 56 -8.34 -3.07 13.75
N LEU A 57 -7.14 -3.62 13.59
CA LEU A 57 -5.90 -2.88 13.83
C LEU A 57 -5.70 -1.78 12.76
N ASP A 58 -5.96 -2.09 11.49
CA ASP A 58 -5.91 -1.13 10.38
C ASP A 58 -6.82 0.08 10.65
N ALA A 59 -8.03 -0.15 11.19
CA ALA A 59 -8.96 0.93 11.55
C ALA A 59 -8.38 1.93 12.57
N VAL A 60 -7.40 1.52 13.37
CA VAL A 60 -6.69 2.38 14.34
C VAL A 60 -5.39 2.91 13.75
N THR A 61 -4.62 2.08 13.04
CA THR A 61 -3.33 2.48 12.48
C THR A 61 -3.49 3.45 11.33
N ASP A 62 -4.55 3.34 10.52
CA ASP A 62 -4.77 4.19 9.34
C ASP A 62 -4.88 5.70 9.73
N PRO A 63 -5.73 6.11 10.70
CA PRO A 63 -5.76 7.50 11.16
C PRO A 63 -4.44 7.97 11.79
N ILE A 64 -3.78 7.13 12.58
CA ILE A 64 -2.49 7.44 13.22
C ILE A 64 -1.43 7.69 12.15
N MET A 65 -1.46 6.89 11.09
CA MET A 65 -0.52 6.98 9.99
C MET A 65 -0.76 8.23 9.15
N GLY A 66 -2.02 8.58 8.87
CA GLY A 66 -2.38 9.83 8.20
C GLY A 66 -1.90 11.06 8.97
N ALA A 67 -2.16 11.05 10.28
CA ALA A 67 -1.67 12.04 11.22
C ALA A 67 -0.14 12.19 11.22
N LEU A 68 0.58 11.08 11.23
CA LEU A 68 2.05 11.06 11.25
C LEU A 68 2.63 11.51 9.91
N ALA A 69 2.02 11.07 8.81
CA ALA A 69 2.39 11.47 7.46
C ALA A 69 2.22 12.98 7.26
N ASP A 70 1.12 13.55 7.77
CA ASP A 70 0.96 15.00 7.82
C ASP A 70 1.99 15.65 8.76
N ARG A 71 2.32 15.09 9.92
CA ARG A 71 3.31 15.78 10.79
C ARG A 71 4.76 15.68 10.30
N THR A 72 5.06 14.83 9.33
CA THR A 72 6.44 14.61 8.86
C THR A 72 6.94 15.78 8.03
N GLN A 73 7.92 16.53 8.51
CA GLN A 73 8.65 17.53 7.70
C GLN A 73 10.07 17.03 7.42
N SER A 74 10.37 16.70 6.17
CA SER A 74 11.72 16.26 5.75
C SER A 74 12.26 17.12 4.61
N ARG A 75 13.59 17.10 4.43
CA ARG A 75 14.31 17.81 3.37
C ARG A 75 13.87 17.42 1.95
N TRP A 76 13.26 16.24 1.79
CA TRP A 76 12.76 15.73 0.50
C TRP A 76 11.25 15.90 0.30
N GLY A 77 10.54 16.50 1.25
CA GLY A 77 9.08 16.63 1.25
C GLY A 77 8.42 15.97 2.45
N ARG A 78 7.08 16.01 2.50
CA ARG A 78 6.24 15.44 3.56
C ARG A 78 6.05 13.93 3.40
N PHE A 79 5.81 13.47 2.17
CA PHE A 79 5.34 12.11 1.86
C PHE A 79 6.37 11.26 1.12
N ARG A 80 7.31 11.89 0.40
CA ARG A 80 8.37 11.18 -0.34
C ARG A 80 9.32 10.33 0.52
N PRO A 81 9.75 10.74 1.73
CA PRO A 81 10.58 9.89 2.59
C PRO A 81 9.85 8.59 2.97
N TRP A 82 8.55 8.64 3.21
CA TRP A 82 7.76 7.45 3.57
C TRP A 82 7.80 6.40 2.45
N LEU A 83 7.63 6.81 1.19
CA LEU A 83 7.75 5.92 0.03
C LEU A 83 9.13 5.25 -0.08
N LEU A 84 10.22 5.98 0.17
CA LEU A 84 11.57 5.42 0.04
C LEU A 84 11.96 4.54 1.23
N TRP A 85 11.69 4.99 2.45
CA TRP A 85 12.10 4.27 3.67
C TRP A 85 11.20 3.07 3.96
N ILE A 86 9.93 3.09 3.54
CA ILE A 86 8.97 2.02 3.82
C ILE A 86 8.82 1.03 2.66
N SER A 87 9.14 1.40 1.43
CA SER A 87 9.14 0.43 0.31
C SER A 87 10.05 -0.78 0.58
N LEU A 88 11.20 -0.57 1.22
CA LEU A 88 12.13 -1.65 1.58
C LEU A 88 11.55 -2.62 2.63
N PRO A 89 11.10 -2.17 3.82
CA PRO A 89 10.48 -3.07 4.79
C PRO A 89 9.18 -3.68 4.27
N TYR A 90 8.41 -2.97 3.42
CA TYR A 90 7.22 -3.54 2.78
C TYR A 90 7.56 -4.74 1.89
N VAL A 91 8.60 -4.62 1.06
CA VAL A 91 9.08 -5.71 0.20
C VAL A 91 9.64 -6.85 1.06
N LEU A 92 10.41 -6.53 2.10
CA LEU A 92 10.93 -7.53 3.03
C LEU A 92 9.81 -8.31 3.72
N PHE A 93 8.78 -7.64 4.24
CA PHE A 93 7.66 -8.29 4.92
C PHE A 93 6.75 -9.06 3.97
N SER A 94 6.56 -8.58 2.75
CA SER A 94 5.86 -9.36 1.72
C SER A 94 6.59 -10.68 1.44
N VAL A 95 7.91 -10.68 1.31
CA VAL A 95 8.69 -11.92 1.12
C VAL A 95 8.66 -12.79 2.38
N LEU A 96 8.78 -12.19 3.58
CA LEU A 96 8.71 -12.92 4.85
C LEU A 96 7.37 -13.62 5.06
N MET A 97 6.27 -12.97 4.67
CA MET A 97 4.91 -13.52 4.81
C MET A 97 4.71 -14.79 3.96
N PHE A 98 5.33 -14.85 2.77
CA PHE A 98 5.31 -16.04 1.92
C PHE A 98 6.44 -17.03 2.24
N THR A 99 7.29 -16.73 3.22
CA THR A 99 8.29 -17.69 3.70
C THR A 99 7.64 -18.61 4.73
N THR A 100 7.63 -19.90 4.46
CA THR A 100 7.07 -20.95 5.33
C THR A 100 8.16 -21.59 6.20
N PRO A 101 8.47 -21.08 7.40
CA PRO A 101 9.33 -21.82 8.32
C PRO A 101 8.62 -23.09 8.82
N ASP A 102 9.30 -24.23 8.75
CA ASP A 102 8.80 -25.53 9.24
C ASP A 102 8.80 -25.61 10.77
N TRP A 103 7.88 -24.89 11.40
CA TRP A 103 7.70 -24.87 12.86
C TRP A 103 6.44 -25.62 13.30
N THR A 104 6.32 -25.87 14.61
CA THR A 104 5.11 -26.42 15.24
C THR A 104 3.87 -25.59 14.91
N TYR A 105 2.70 -26.22 14.81
CA TYR A 105 1.42 -25.59 14.38
C TYR A 105 1.12 -24.26 15.09
N ASP A 106 1.29 -24.18 16.41
CA ASP A 106 1.03 -22.97 17.19
C ASP A 106 1.99 -21.82 16.83
N ASN A 107 3.27 -22.15 16.61
CA ASN A 107 4.29 -21.16 16.22
C ASN A 107 4.07 -20.67 14.78
N LYS A 108 3.51 -21.52 13.90
CA LYS A 108 3.10 -21.14 12.54
C LYS A 108 1.99 -20.10 12.56
N VAL A 109 0.99 -20.25 13.43
CA VAL A 109 -0.12 -19.29 13.59
C VAL A 109 0.41 -17.93 14.07
N ILE A 110 1.28 -17.92 15.09
CA ILE A 110 1.86 -16.67 15.62
C ILE A 110 2.73 -15.98 14.56
N TYR A 111 3.52 -16.74 13.80
CA TYR A 111 4.33 -16.20 12.71
C TYR A 111 3.48 -15.60 11.59
N ALA A 112 2.42 -16.30 11.16
CA ALA A 112 1.46 -15.81 10.17
C ALA A 112 0.80 -14.50 10.63
N PHE A 113 0.38 -14.43 11.90
CA PHE A 113 -0.22 -13.24 12.47
C PHE A 113 0.77 -12.06 12.49
N ALA A 114 1.99 -12.29 12.98
CA ALA A 114 3.00 -11.24 13.08
C ALA A 114 3.42 -10.72 11.70
N THR A 115 3.75 -11.61 10.76
CA THR A 115 4.18 -11.21 9.41
C THR A 115 3.07 -10.50 8.65
N TYR A 116 1.83 -10.99 8.73
CA TYR A 116 0.68 -10.33 8.10
C TYR A 116 0.40 -8.97 8.72
N PHE A 117 0.47 -8.84 10.05
CA PHE A 117 0.31 -7.56 10.72
C PHE A 117 1.40 -6.55 10.33
N LEU A 118 2.67 -6.95 10.30
CA LEU A 118 3.79 -6.08 9.88
C LEU A 118 3.65 -5.67 8.40
N MET A 119 3.20 -6.60 7.56
CA MET A 119 2.92 -6.36 6.15
C MET A 119 1.76 -5.36 5.98
N SER A 120 0.67 -5.50 6.74
CA SER A 120 -0.45 -4.54 6.74
C SER A 120 -0.02 -3.15 7.21
N LEU A 121 0.74 -3.09 8.31
CA LEU A 121 1.25 -1.83 8.85
C LEU A 121 2.12 -1.08 7.83
N THR A 122 3.01 -1.79 7.14
CA THR A 122 3.85 -1.20 6.09
C THR A 122 3.06 -0.85 4.84
N TYR A 123 2.01 -1.61 4.50
CA TYR A 123 1.07 -1.25 3.44
C TYR A 123 0.39 0.09 3.73
N THR A 124 -0.24 0.23 4.90
CA THR A 124 -0.88 1.46 5.37
C THR A 124 0.09 2.64 5.36
N ALA A 125 1.31 2.42 5.85
CA ALA A 125 2.35 3.44 5.93
C ALA A 125 2.89 3.90 4.57
N ILE A 126 2.65 3.17 3.48
CA ILE A 126 2.92 3.64 2.11
C ILE A 126 1.65 4.22 1.47
N ASN A 127 0.53 3.51 1.60
CA ASN A 127 -0.69 3.81 0.86
C ASN A 127 -1.30 5.17 1.26
N ILE A 128 -1.32 5.48 2.55
CA ILE A 128 -1.92 6.73 3.05
C ILE A 128 -1.11 7.97 2.63
N PRO A 129 0.23 8.03 2.84
CA PRO A 129 1.05 9.10 2.27
C PRO A 129 0.92 9.21 0.75
N TYR A 130 0.85 8.07 0.05
CA TYR A 130 0.74 8.04 -1.40
C TYR A 130 -0.59 8.64 -1.90
N CYS A 131 -1.71 8.27 -1.29
CA CYS A 131 -3.01 8.87 -1.62
C CYS A 131 -3.05 10.37 -1.32
N SER A 132 -2.39 10.79 -0.22
CA SER A 132 -2.27 12.20 0.16
C SER A 132 -1.42 13.01 -0.81
N LEU A 133 -0.38 12.39 -1.39
CA LEU A 133 0.50 12.98 -2.40
C LEU A 133 -0.30 13.50 -3.61
N GLY A 134 -1.34 12.79 -4.05
CA GLY A 134 -2.22 13.21 -5.14
C GLY A 134 -2.93 14.55 -4.91
N GLY A 135 -3.08 14.98 -3.66
CA GLY A 135 -3.66 16.28 -3.29
C GLY A 135 -2.66 17.45 -3.30
N VAL A 136 -1.35 17.17 -3.18
CA VAL A 136 -0.28 18.19 -3.07
C VAL A 136 0.60 18.30 -4.33
N ILE A 137 0.32 17.50 -5.36
CA ILE A 137 1.03 17.58 -6.65
C ILE A 137 0.53 18.78 -7.50
N THR A 138 -0.77 19.10 -7.47
CA THR A 138 -1.36 20.24 -8.22
C THR A 138 -2.57 20.84 -7.52
N ASN A 139 -2.71 22.17 -7.62
CA ASN A 139 -3.88 22.93 -7.16
C ASN A 139 -4.97 23.04 -8.24
N ASP A 140 -4.70 22.58 -9.47
CA ASP A 140 -5.64 22.65 -10.57
C ASP A 140 -6.55 21.40 -10.57
N PRO A 141 -7.89 21.55 -10.40
CA PRO A 141 -8.82 20.43 -10.40
C PRO A 141 -8.75 19.60 -11.68
N GLY A 142 -8.52 20.21 -12.84
CA GLY A 142 -8.47 19.50 -14.13
C GLY A 142 -7.23 18.60 -14.23
N GLU A 143 -6.07 19.10 -13.80
CA GLU A 143 -4.83 18.32 -13.73
C GLU A 143 -4.91 17.20 -12.68
N ARG A 144 -5.62 17.43 -11.57
CA ARG A 144 -5.85 16.42 -10.52
C ARG A 144 -6.72 15.28 -11.02
N VAL A 145 -7.80 15.57 -11.75
CA VAL A 145 -8.64 14.56 -12.40
C VAL A 145 -7.83 13.79 -13.45
N SER A 146 -7.03 14.48 -14.27
CA SER A 146 -6.14 13.84 -15.23
C SER A 146 -5.16 12.87 -14.55
N CYS A 147 -4.52 13.28 -13.44
CA CYS A 147 -3.62 12.42 -12.68
C CYS A 147 -4.33 11.18 -12.13
N GLN A 148 -5.55 11.34 -11.61
CA GLN A 148 -6.33 10.19 -11.14
C GLN A 148 -6.69 9.23 -12.27
N SER A 149 -7.07 9.72 -13.44
CA SER A 149 -7.33 8.86 -14.60
C SER A 149 -6.08 8.06 -15.01
N TYR A 150 -4.89 8.70 -15.04
CA TYR A 150 -3.63 7.99 -15.30
C TYR A 150 -3.31 6.95 -14.21
N ARG A 151 -3.58 7.27 -12.95
CA ARG A 151 -3.43 6.35 -11.82
C ARG A 151 -4.29 5.11 -12.00
N PHE A 152 -5.59 5.27 -12.27
CA PHE A 152 -6.50 4.13 -12.47
C PHE A 152 -6.13 3.27 -13.67
N VAL A 153 -5.69 3.87 -14.78
CA VAL A 153 -5.22 3.10 -15.95
C VAL A 153 -3.97 2.28 -15.60
N MET A 154 -3.00 2.87 -14.89
CA MET A 154 -1.79 2.15 -14.47
C MET A 154 -2.08 1.04 -13.48
N VAL A 155 -3.00 1.25 -12.54
CA VAL A 155 -3.49 0.21 -11.63
C VAL A 155 -4.15 -0.91 -12.42
N GLY A 156 -5.05 -0.59 -13.35
CA GLY A 156 -5.71 -1.60 -14.18
C GLY A 156 -4.72 -2.45 -14.97
N ILE A 157 -3.68 -1.83 -15.57
CA ILE A 157 -2.61 -2.55 -16.25
C ILE A 157 -1.82 -3.43 -15.27
N ALA A 158 -1.48 -2.93 -14.09
CA ALA A 158 -0.76 -3.69 -13.07
C ALA A 158 -1.57 -4.89 -12.56
N THR A 159 -2.86 -4.72 -12.32
CA THR A 159 -3.78 -5.79 -11.92
C THR A 159 -3.94 -6.84 -13.03
N LEU A 160 -4.01 -6.42 -14.30
CA LEU A 160 -4.05 -7.33 -15.44
C LEU A 160 -2.76 -8.14 -15.55
N ILE A 161 -1.60 -7.48 -15.49
CA ILE A 161 -0.29 -8.15 -15.51
C ILE A 161 -0.21 -9.15 -14.36
N LEU A 162 -0.58 -8.75 -13.15
CA LEU A 162 -0.61 -9.62 -12.00
C LEU A 162 -1.50 -10.84 -12.22
N SER A 163 -2.75 -10.64 -12.63
CA SER A 163 -3.70 -11.73 -12.85
C SER A 163 -3.21 -12.72 -13.91
N LEU A 164 -2.56 -12.22 -14.97
CA LEU A 164 -2.02 -13.03 -16.07
C LEU A 164 -0.67 -13.69 -15.75
N SER A 165 0.17 -13.06 -14.94
CA SER A 165 1.54 -13.55 -14.68
C SER A 165 1.67 -14.37 -13.42
N LEU A 166 0.85 -14.13 -12.40
CA LEU A 166 1.10 -14.67 -11.07
C LEU A 166 0.91 -16.19 -11.02
N LEU A 167 -0.18 -16.72 -11.60
CA LEU A 167 -0.41 -18.16 -11.70
C LEU A 167 0.66 -18.90 -12.54
N PRO A 168 0.95 -18.49 -13.79
CA PRO A 168 1.96 -19.18 -14.59
C PRO A 168 3.37 -19.01 -14.03
N MET A 169 3.71 -17.88 -13.40
CA MET A 169 5.00 -17.75 -12.70
C MET A 169 5.06 -18.66 -11.48
N ALA A 170 3.98 -18.78 -10.70
CA ALA A 170 3.94 -19.68 -9.55
C ALA A 170 4.05 -21.16 -9.97
N GLU A 171 3.42 -21.56 -11.08
CA GLU A 171 3.56 -22.92 -11.63
C GLU A 171 4.97 -23.18 -12.19
N TRP A 172 5.55 -22.20 -12.89
CA TRP A 172 6.87 -22.33 -13.50
C TRP A 172 8.01 -22.36 -12.46
N PHE A 173 7.91 -21.55 -11.39
CA PHE A 173 8.85 -21.57 -10.27
C PHE A 173 8.56 -22.67 -9.25
N GLY A 174 7.32 -23.15 -9.16
CA GLY A 174 6.86 -24.06 -8.12
C GLY A 174 7.26 -25.52 -8.35
N GLY A 175 7.24 -26.02 -9.57
CA GLY A 175 7.47 -27.45 -9.82
C GLY A 175 6.53 -28.31 -8.95
N GLU A 176 7.09 -29.12 -8.04
CA GLU A 176 6.32 -29.92 -7.06
C GLU A 176 5.96 -29.15 -5.76
N ASP A 177 6.69 -28.08 -5.41
CA ASP A 177 6.50 -27.29 -4.18
C ASP A 177 5.77 -25.97 -4.46
N LYS A 178 4.44 -26.00 -4.39
CA LYS A 178 3.60 -24.81 -4.59
C LYS A 178 4.01 -23.63 -3.70
N ALA A 179 4.42 -23.89 -2.45
CA ALA A 179 4.86 -22.87 -1.50
C ALA A 179 6.05 -22.04 -2.01
N ARG A 180 7.08 -22.71 -2.55
CA ARG A 180 8.26 -22.06 -3.12
C ARG A 180 7.95 -21.30 -4.39
N GLY A 181 7.09 -21.86 -5.25
CA GLY A 181 6.63 -21.20 -6.47
C GLY A 181 5.99 -19.84 -6.20
N TYR A 182 5.08 -19.80 -5.21
CA TYR A 182 4.45 -18.55 -4.79
C TYR A 182 5.42 -17.59 -4.11
N GLN A 183 6.32 -18.08 -3.26
CA GLN A 183 7.32 -17.23 -2.62
C GLN A 183 8.23 -16.56 -3.67
N MET A 184 8.68 -17.31 -4.68
CA MET A 184 9.53 -16.77 -5.75
C MET A 184 8.75 -15.81 -6.64
N ALA A 185 7.53 -16.16 -7.08
CA ALA A 185 6.69 -15.27 -7.87
C ALA A 185 6.41 -13.94 -7.12
N MET A 186 6.07 -14.03 -5.83
CA MET A 186 5.83 -12.85 -5.00
C MET A 186 7.12 -12.04 -4.79
N SER A 187 8.27 -12.68 -4.63
CA SER A 187 9.55 -11.96 -4.51
C SER A 187 9.89 -11.17 -5.78
N VAL A 188 9.61 -11.71 -6.96
CA VAL A 188 9.80 -11.02 -8.24
C VAL A 188 8.84 -9.85 -8.36
N LEU A 189 7.56 -10.05 -8.05
CA LEU A 189 6.56 -8.98 -8.05
C LEU A 189 6.89 -7.89 -7.02
N ALA A 190 7.38 -8.26 -5.85
CA ALA A 190 7.80 -7.35 -4.80
C ALA A 190 9.03 -6.54 -5.24
N PHE A 191 9.99 -7.17 -5.93
CA PHE A 191 11.15 -6.48 -6.49
C PHE A 191 10.77 -5.52 -7.62
N ILE A 192 9.83 -5.91 -8.51
CA ILE A 192 9.27 -5.02 -9.52
C ILE A 192 8.56 -3.84 -8.86
N GLY A 193 7.77 -4.11 -7.82
CA GLY A 193 7.10 -3.09 -7.00
C GLY A 193 8.10 -2.11 -6.37
N LEU A 194 9.22 -2.60 -5.82
CA LEU A 194 10.31 -1.77 -5.30
C LEU A 194 10.87 -0.84 -6.38
N CYS A 195 11.15 -1.38 -7.58
CA CYS A 195 11.64 -0.59 -8.71
C CYS A 195 10.62 0.50 -9.11
N MET A 196 9.32 0.18 -9.11
CA MET A 196 8.25 1.14 -9.38
C MET A 196 8.16 2.22 -8.29
N PHE A 197 8.33 1.87 -7.01
CA PHE A 197 8.36 2.84 -5.91
C PHE A 197 9.58 3.76 -5.99
N LEU A 198 10.75 3.23 -6.30
CA LEU A 198 11.96 4.04 -6.50
C LEU A 198 11.81 4.97 -7.71
N PHE A 199 11.20 4.50 -8.79
CA PHE A 199 10.89 5.33 -9.96
C PHE A 199 9.87 6.42 -9.64
N CYS A 200 8.82 6.11 -8.86
CA CYS A 200 7.85 7.07 -8.36
C CYS A 200 8.54 8.15 -7.51
N PHE A 201 9.41 7.76 -6.59
CA PHE A 201 10.19 8.70 -5.75
C PHE A 201 11.09 9.62 -6.58
N ALA A 202 11.78 9.07 -7.59
CA ALA A 202 12.66 9.83 -8.48
C ALA A 202 11.90 10.82 -9.36
N THR A 203 10.69 10.44 -9.79
CA THR A 203 9.93 11.18 -10.81
C THR A 203 8.97 12.21 -10.21
N VAL A 204 8.29 11.89 -9.11
CA VAL A 204 7.30 12.79 -8.51
C VAL A 204 8.01 13.85 -7.69
N ARG A 205 7.84 15.14 -8.01
CA ARG A 205 8.28 16.25 -7.15
C ARG A 205 7.09 16.88 -6.42
N GLU A 206 7.16 16.94 -5.09
CA GLU A 206 6.23 17.75 -4.29
C GLU A 206 6.45 19.23 -4.64
N ARG A 207 5.43 19.88 -5.21
CA ARG A 207 5.49 21.30 -5.63
C ARG A 207 4.72 22.24 -4.72
N ILE A 208 3.77 21.73 -3.94
CA ILE A 208 2.92 22.53 -3.06
C ILE A 208 3.32 22.24 -1.61
N HIS A 209 4.02 23.19 -1.00
CA HIS A 209 4.23 23.19 0.45
C HIS A 209 3.03 23.90 1.11
N PRO A 210 2.37 23.31 2.10
CA PRO A 210 1.36 24.01 2.89
C PRO A 210 1.98 25.26 3.52
N ALA A 211 1.32 26.41 3.35
CA ALA A 211 1.80 27.71 3.82
C ALA A 211 1.77 27.88 5.35
N VAL A 212 1.34 26.87 6.12
CA VAL A 212 1.18 26.97 7.57
C VAL A 212 1.60 25.65 8.24
N PRO A 213 2.53 25.67 9.22
CA PRO A 213 2.75 24.53 10.08
C PRO A 213 1.49 24.39 10.96
N SER A 214 0.59 23.47 10.60
CA SER A 214 -0.54 23.14 11.46
C SER A 214 -0.02 22.37 12.66
N ASN A 215 0.36 23.11 13.70
CA ASN A 215 0.52 22.62 15.07
C ASN A 215 -0.88 22.42 15.70
N SER A 216 -1.82 21.84 14.95
CA SER A 216 -3.14 21.46 15.45
C SER A 216 -3.03 20.10 16.13
N ASP A 217 -3.58 20.04 17.33
CA ASP A 217 -3.57 18.85 18.17
C ASP A 217 -4.42 17.76 17.49
N LEU A 218 -3.99 16.50 17.48
CA LEU A 218 -4.67 15.45 16.69
C LEU A 218 -6.14 15.29 17.10
N LYS A 219 -6.39 15.55 18.38
CA LYS A 219 -7.72 15.58 18.99
C LYS A 219 -8.58 16.74 18.51
N SER A 220 -8.01 17.90 18.17
CA SER A 220 -8.80 19.02 17.64
C SER A 220 -9.25 18.70 16.21
N ASP A 221 -8.37 18.17 15.37
CA ASP A 221 -8.71 17.86 13.97
C ASP A 221 -9.73 16.72 13.90
N LEU A 222 -9.57 15.66 14.72
CA LEU A 222 -10.56 14.58 14.82
C LEU A 222 -11.90 15.09 15.35
N ARG A 223 -11.90 16.01 16.34
CA ARG A 223 -13.13 16.60 16.89
C ARG A 223 -13.83 17.52 15.89
N ASP A 224 -13.07 18.23 15.06
CA ASP A 224 -13.61 19.13 14.03
C ASP A 224 -14.15 18.36 12.83
N VAL A 225 -13.51 17.26 12.44
CA VAL A 225 -14.07 16.31 11.44
C VAL A 225 -15.36 15.69 11.95
N TRP A 226 -15.42 15.26 13.22
CA TRP A 226 -16.64 14.69 13.80
C TRP A 226 -17.78 15.70 13.99
N LYS A 227 -17.46 16.99 14.15
CA LYS A 227 -18.45 18.07 14.17
C LYS A 227 -18.96 18.44 12.78
N ASN A 228 -18.26 18.05 11.71
CA ASN A 228 -18.63 18.42 10.37
C ASN A 228 -19.64 17.42 9.79
N ASP A 229 -20.91 17.82 9.81
CA ASP A 229 -22.08 17.04 9.40
C ASP A 229 -21.95 16.51 7.95
N GLN A 230 -21.27 17.24 7.06
CA GLN A 230 -21.03 16.79 5.67
C GLN A 230 -20.00 15.65 5.59
N TRP A 231 -18.95 15.71 6.43
CA TRP A 231 -17.94 14.66 6.47
C TRP A 231 -18.50 13.36 7.02
N VAL A 232 -19.29 13.43 8.09
CA VAL A 232 -19.93 12.25 8.70
C VAL A 232 -20.91 11.58 7.73
N ARG A 233 -21.66 12.37 6.94
CA ARG A 233 -22.56 11.81 5.92
C ARG A 233 -21.82 11.14 4.77
N ILE A 234 -20.69 11.69 4.32
CA ILE A 234 -19.87 11.05 3.29
C ILE A 234 -19.25 9.75 3.83
N LEU A 235 -18.79 9.75 5.09
CA LEU A 235 -18.26 8.56 5.78
C LEU A 235 -19.31 7.47 5.99
N LEU A 236 -20.59 7.84 6.15
CA LEU A 236 -21.71 6.89 6.28
C LEU A 236 -22.20 6.35 4.93
N LEU A 237 -21.96 7.08 3.83
CA LEU A 237 -22.40 6.72 2.49
C LEU A 237 -21.34 5.99 1.64
N THR A 238 -20.06 6.02 2.07
CA THR A 238 -18.92 5.38 1.39
C THR A 238 -18.47 4.14 2.16
#